data_AF-A0A258TR96-F1
#
_entry.id   AF-A0A258TR96-F1
#
_cell.length_a   1.000
_cell.length_b   1.000
_cell.length_c   1.000
_cell.angle_alpha   90.00
_cell.angle_beta   90.00
_cell.angle_gamma   90.00
#
_symmetry.space_group_name_H-M   'P 1'
#
loop_
_entity.id
_entity.type
_entity.pdbx_description
1 polymer ?
#
loop_
_entity_poly.entity_id
_entity_poly.type
_entity_poly.pdbx_seq_one_letter_code
_entity_poly.pdbx_strand_id
1 'polypeptide(L)'
;MLHPNLAKIELVAHALGDLREQLVFVGGCAVDLLLTDPAAAPARVTYDVDLVAQVPGMVFPDESLAARVKLLALRFEQIGELDQA
;
A
#
# COMPACT_ATOMS: atom_id res chain seq x y z
N MET A 1 -4.37 20.78 4.48
CA MET A 1 -3.90 19.59 5.23
C MET A 1 -2.41 19.45 4.97
N LEU A 2 -1.60 19.22 6.00
CA LEU A 2 -0.14 19.17 5.88
C LEU A 2 0.34 17.93 5.09
N HIS A 3 -0.47 16.87 5.07
CA HIS A 3 -0.20 15.61 4.40
C HIS A 3 -1.42 15.18 3.57
N PRO A 4 -1.51 15.60 2.29
CA PRO A 4 -2.69 15.34 1.47
C PRO A 4 -3.01 13.86 1.26
N ASN A 5 -2.01 12.97 1.35
CA ASN A 5 -2.19 11.55 1.01
C ASN A 5 -2.42 10.65 2.25
N LEU A 6 -2.27 11.20 3.46
CA LEU A 6 -2.27 10.41 4.71
C LEU A 6 -3.59 9.66 4.95
N ALA A 7 -4.73 10.33 4.77
CA ALA A 7 -6.03 9.72 5.02
C ALA A 7 -6.29 8.48 4.12
N LYS A 8 -5.83 8.53 2.87
CA LYS A 8 -5.94 7.41 1.93
C LYS A 8 -5.03 6.25 2.35
N ILE A 9 -3.81 6.54 2.78
CA ILE A 9 -2.88 5.55 3.31
C ILE A 9 -3.45 4.87 4.56
N GLU A 10 -4.02 5.64 5.49
CA GLU A 10 -4.64 5.11 6.71
C GLU A 10 -5.81 4.17 6.40
N LEU A 11 -6.67 4.54 5.43
CA LEU A 11 -7.78 3.70 4.98
C LEU A 11 -7.27 2.36 4.42
N VAL A 12 -6.31 2.41 3.50
CA VAL A 12 -5.72 1.20 2.90
C VAL A 12 -5.00 0.35 3.96
N ALA A 13 -4.21 0.98 4.84
CA ALA A 13 -3.51 0.31 5.92
C ALA A 13 -4.47 -0.40 6.89
N HIS A 14 -5.62 0.21 7.19
CA HIS A 14 -6.65 -0.38 8.04
C HIS A 14 -7.29 -1.59 7.35
N ALA A 15 -7.67 -1.45 6.08
CA ALA A 15 -8.32 -2.52 5.32
C ALA A 15 -7.39 -3.72 5.06
N LEU A 16 -6.08 -3.51 4.96
CA LEU A 16 -5.09 -4.57 4.85
C LEU A 16 -4.95 -5.41 6.14
N GLY A 17 -5.21 -4.84 7.31
CA GLY A 17 -5.00 -5.51 8.60
C GLY A 17 -3.56 -6.04 8.74
N ASP A 18 -3.42 -7.27 9.24
CA ASP A 18 -2.11 -7.92 9.47
C ASP A 18 -1.26 -8.08 8.20
N LEU A 19 -1.89 -8.06 7.02
CA LEU A 19 -1.19 -8.16 5.74
C LEU A 19 -0.26 -6.96 5.51
N ARG A 20 -0.58 -5.80 6.11
CA ARG A 20 0.24 -4.58 6.05
C ARG A 20 1.69 -4.83 6.47
N GLU A 21 1.93 -5.72 7.42
CA GLU A 21 3.27 -6.04 7.92
C GLU A 21 4.15 -6.78 6.88
N GLN A 22 3.56 -7.23 5.77
CA GLN A 22 4.26 -7.90 4.67
C GLN A 22 4.38 -7.02 3.41
N LEU A 23 3.94 -5.76 3.51
CA LEU A 23 3.84 -4.82 2.40
C LEU A 23 4.62 -3.54 2.72
N VAL A 24 5.08 -2.86 1.66
CA VAL A 24 5.71 -1.55 1.76
C VAL A 24 4.92 -0.56 0.91
N PHE A 25 4.49 0.54 1.51
CA PHE A 25 3.91 1.67 0.78
C PHE A 25 5.03 2.38 0.00
N VAL A 26 4.83 2.59 -1.29
CA VAL A 26 5.80 3.23 -2.17
C VAL A 26 5.15 4.33 -3.00
N GLY A 27 5.88 4.91 -3.95
CA GLY A 27 5.32 5.89 -4.88
C GLY A 27 5.05 7.25 -4.25
N GLY A 28 4.20 8.04 -4.93
CA GLY A 28 3.92 9.42 -4.54
C GLY A 28 3.11 9.55 -3.25
N CYS A 29 2.27 8.56 -2.94
CA CYS A 29 1.45 8.58 -1.73
C CYS A 29 2.32 8.56 -0.46
N ALA A 30 3.45 7.83 -0.49
CA ALA A 30 4.33 7.64 0.65
C ALA A 30 5.23 8.85 0.97
N VAL A 31 5.30 9.86 0.08
CA VAL A 31 6.21 11.00 0.24
C VAL A 31 5.98 11.73 1.56
N ASP A 32 4.71 11.96 1.93
CA ASP A 32 4.33 12.63 3.18
C ASP A 32 4.87 11.93 4.44
N LEU A 33 5.05 10.61 4.40
CA LEU A 33 5.54 9.81 5.52
C LEU A 33 7.07 9.91 5.70
N LEU A 34 7.78 10.32 4.64
CA LEU A 34 9.24 10.33 4.57
C LEU A 34 9.83 11.75 4.64
N LEU A 35 8.99 12.78 4.47
CA LEU A 35 9.38 14.17 4.64
C LEU A 35 9.73 14.44 6.10
N THR A 36 10.99 14.75 6.36
CA THR A 36 11.51 15.06 7.70
C THR A 36 11.99 16.51 7.86
N ASP A 37 12.20 17.21 6.74
CA ASP A 37 12.57 18.63 6.72
C ASP A 37 11.30 19.50 6.81
N PRO A 38 11.12 20.31 7.88
CA PRO A 38 9.98 21.23 8.01
C PRO A 38 9.92 22.32 6.93
N ALA A 39 11.03 22.58 6.23
CA ALA A 39 11.11 23.55 5.14
C ALA A 39 10.81 22.94 3.76
N ALA A 40 10.61 21.62 3.67
CA ALA A 40 10.30 20.97 2.41
C ALA A 40 8.94 21.44 1.85
N ALA A 41 8.85 21.47 0.53
CA ALA A 41 7.57 21.71 -0.14
C ALA A 41 6.56 20.60 0.21
N PRO A 42 5.25 20.91 0.33
CA PRO A 42 4.23 19.90 0.55
C PRO A 42 4.22 18.83 -0.54
N ALA A 43 3.90 17.58 -0.19
CA ALA A 43 3.71 16.54 -1.18
C ALA A 43 2.57 16.89 -2.15
N ARG A 44 2.69 16.42 -3.39
CA ARG A 44 1.57 16.49 -4.35
C ARG A 44 0.45 15.53 -3.93
N VAL A 45 -0.79 15.87 -4.28
CA VAL A 45 -1.92 14.94 -4.15
C VAL A 45 -1.71 13.75 -5.10
N THR A 46 -1.93 12.53 -4.60
CA THR A 46 -2.09 11.31 -5.41
C THR A 46 -3.49 10.75 -5.24
N TYR A 47 -3.95 10.03 -6.26
CA TYR A 47 -5.28 9.42 -6.25
C TYR A 47 -5.24 7.93 -5.94
N ASP A 48 -4.06 7.33 -6.15
CA ASP A 48 -3.72 5.94 -5.93
C ASP A 48 -2.80 5.76 -4.70
N VAL A 49 -2.75 4.50 -4.22
CA VAL A 49 -1.85 4.02 -3.18
C VAL A 49 -1.06 2.85 -3.74
N ASP A 50 0.26 3.03 -3.88
CA ASP A 50 1.16 2.00 -4.41
C ASP A 50 1.75 1.15 -3.27
N LEU A 51 1.77 -0.17 -3.47
CA LEU A 51 2.28 -1.15 -2.51
C LEU A 51 3.22 -2.13 -3.20
N VAL A 52 4.27 -2.56 -2.50
CA VAL A 52 5.16 -3.63 -2.94
C VAL A 52 5.15 -4.74 -1.89
N ALA A 53 5.00 -5.98 -2.35
CA ALA A 53 5.12 -7.19 -1.53
C ALA A 53 6.43 -7.89 -1.84
N GLN A 54 7.15 -8.36 -0.82
CA GLN A 54 8.24 -9.30 -1.05
C GLN A 54 7.68 -10.70 -1.32
N VAL A 55 8.15 -11.26 -2.42
CA VAL A 55 7.77 -12.59 -2.86
C VAL A 55 9.04 -13.45 -2.96
N PRO A 56 9.47 -14.10 -1.88
CA PRO A 56 10.62 -14.99 -1.92
C PRO A 56 10.28 -16.21 -2.79
N GLY A 57 11.06 -16.44 -3.85
CA GLY A 57 10.89 -17.61 -4.73
C GLY A 57 11.15 -17.30 -6.20
N MET A 58 12.43 -17.21 -6.61
CA MET A 58 12.80 -17.17 -8.03
C MET A 58 13.04 -18.57 -8.61
N VAL A 59 12.94 -19.62 -7.79
CA VAL A 59 12.99 -21.03 -8.17
C VAL A 59 11.71 -21.66 -7.61
N PHE A 60 10.77 -21.99 -8.49
CA PHE A 60 9.45 -22.55 -8.14
C PHE A 60 9.57 -24.02 -7.74
N PRO A 61 9.02 -24.45 -6.58
CA PRO A 61 8.67 -25.84 -6.39
C PRO A 61 7.19 -26.09 -6.02
N ASP A 62 6.39 -25.10 -5.62
CA ASP A 62 5.03 -25.36 -5.08
C ASP A 62 3.96 -24.26 -5.28
N GLU A 63 2.70 -24.60 -4.96
CA GLU A 63 1.49 -23.76 -5.06
C GLU A 63 1.47 -22.54 -4.11
N SER A 64 2.44 -22.42 -3.19
CA SER A 64 2.41 -21.41 -2.13
C SER A 64 2.50 -19.98 -2.67
N LEU A 65 3.21 -19.78 -3.78
CA LEU A 65 3.31 -18.48 -4.44
C LEU A 65 1.99 -18.03 -5.05
N ALA A 66 1.34 -18.90 -5.82
CA ALA A 66 0.07 -18.59 -6.47
C ALA A 66 -1.01 -18.32 -5.43
N ALA A 67 -1.04 -19.08 -4.32
CA ALA A 67 -1.94 -18.84 -3.20
C ALA A 67 -1.70 -17.47 -2.55
N ARG A 68 -0.44 -17.06 -2.34
CA ARG A 68 -0.10 -15.74 -1.78
C ARG A 68 -0.50 -14.60 -2.71
N VAL A 69 -0.21 -14.70 -4.01
CA VAL A 69 -0.62 -13.68 -5.00
C VAL A 69 -2.14 -13.56 -5.06
N LYS A 70 -2.86 -14.69 -5.01
CA LYS A 70 -4.33 -14.70 -5.01
C LYS A 70 -4.91 -14.05 -3.76
N LEU A 71 -4.31 -14.29 -2.58
CA LEU A 71 -4.73 -13.64 -1.34
C LEU A 71 -4.49 -12.14 -1.37
N LEU A 72 -3.34 -11.68 -1.89
CA LEU A 72 -3.07 -10.26 -2.11
C LEU A 72 -4.10 -9.62 -3.04
N ALA A 73 -4.37 -10.25 -4.18
CA ALA A 73 -5.35 -9.77 -5.16
C ALA A 73 -6.76 -9.64 -4.57
N LEU A 74 -7.25 -10.67 -3.87
CA LEU A 74 -8.57 -10.64 -3.22
C LEU A 74 -8.69 -9.51 -2.18
N ARG A 75 -7.62 -9.24 -1.42
CA ARG A 75 -7.62 -8.12 -0.46
C ARG A 75 -7.61 -6.76 -1.17
N PHE A 76 -6.86 -6.62 -2.27
CA PHE A 76 -6.88 -5.39 -3.06
C PHE A 76 -8.25 -5.12 -3.71
N GLU A 77 -8.94 -6.15 -4.19
CA GLU A 77 -10.32 -6.03 -4.68
C GLU A 77 -11.28 -5.54 -3.60
N GLN A 78 -11.21 -6.11 -2.39
CA GLN A 78 -12.02 -5.66 -1.23
C GLN A 78 -11.74 -4.21 -0.83
N ILE A 79 -10.49 -3.75 -0.96
CA ILE A 79 -10.12 -2.35 -0.69
C ILE A 79 -10.75 -1.42 -1.73
N GLY A 80 -10.76 -1.83 -3.01
CA GLY A 80 -11.41 -1.06 -4.07
C GLY A 80 -12.92 -0.88 -3.89
N GLU A 81 -13.58 -1.81 -3.20
CA GLU A 81 -15.01 -1.70 -2.86
C GLU A 81 -15.28 -0.72 -1.70
N LEU A 82 -14.32 -0.54 -0.78
CA LEU A 82 -14.43 0.39 0.36
C LEU A 82 -14.26 1.87 -0.04
N ASP A 83 -13.55 2.16 -1.13
CA ASP A 83 -13.37 3.52 -1.66
C ASP A 83 -14.61 4.06 -2.42
N GLN A 84 -15.62 3.21 -2.66
CA GLN A 84 -16.86 3.59 -3.36
C GLN A 84 -18.07 3.83 -2.44
N ALA A 85 -17.90 3.73 -1.11
CA ALA A 85 -18.94 3.95 -0.10
C ALA A 85 -18.77 5.31 0.61
#